data_AF-A0A8J9SKX7-F1
#
_entry.id   AF-A0A8J9SKX7-F1
#
_cell.length_a   1.000
_cell.length_b   1.000
_cell.length_c   1.000
_cell.angle_alpha   90.00
_cell.angle_beta   90.00
_cell.angle_gamma   90.00
#
_symmetry.space_group_name_H-M   'P 1'
#
loop_
_entity.id
_entity.type
_entity.pdbx_description
1 polymer ?
#
loop_
_entity_poly.entity_id
_entity_poly.type
_entity_poly.pdbx_seq_one_letter_code
_entity_poly.pdbx_strand_id
1 'polypeptide(L)'
;MPSVTYSSTRGGQTNLAFRDVVMQGLAHDRGLFVPDRLPTVSTTELESWRCLSYAELAVNVIAKFVGDDQVPLPNLRDIVTRSCAAFRDAQVTPLVHVGGHYVL
;
A
#
# COMPACT_ATOMS: atom_id res chain seq x y z
N MET A 1 -15.38 -4.43 1.84
CA MET A 1 -15.30 -3.76 0.51
C MET A 1 -15.05 -4.84 -0.54
N PRO A 2 -15.50 -4.69 -1.79
CA PRO A 2 -15.19 -5.67 -2.84
C PRO A 2 -13.67 -5.78 -3.03
N SER A 3 -13.18 -7.00 -3.27
CA SER A 3 -11.75 -7.30 -3.34
C SER A 3 -11.11 -6.67 -4.59
N VAL A 4 -9.95 -6.05 -4.44
CA VAL A 4 -9.16 -5.51 -5.56
C VAL A 4 -8.49 -6.66 -6.29
N THR A 5 -8.65 -6.70 -7.61
CA THR A 5 -8.00 -7.69 -8.47
C THR A 5 -6.82 -7.09 -9.22
N TYR A 6 -5.93 -7.96 -9.68
CA TYR A 6 -4.67 -7.60 -10.31
C TYR A 6 -4.49 -8.33 -11.65
N SER A 7 -3.85 -7.65 -12.60
CA SER A 7 -3.52 -8.19 -13.91
C SER A 7 -2.06 -7.94 -14.26
N SER A 8 -1.50 -8.78 -15.13
CA SER A 8 -0.19 -8.54 -15.73
C SER A 8 -0.27 -7.36 -16.69
N THR A 9 0.74 -6.50 -16.67
CA THR A 9 0.96 -5.42 -17.65
C THR A 9 1.05 -5.90 -19.09
N ARG A 10 1.22 -7.21 -19.33
CA ARG A 10 1.31 -7.84 -20.66
C ARG A 10 0.07 -8.66 -21.04
N GLY A 11 -0.94 -8.71 -20.16
CA GLY A 11 -2.23 -9.36 -20.44
C GLY A 11 -2.24 -10.88 -20.32
N GLY A 12 -1.15 -11.55 -19.95
CA GLY A 12 -1.09 -13.01 -19.82
C GLY A 12 -1.82 -13.55 -18.58
N GLN A 13 -2.03 -12.73 -17.55
CA GLN A 13 -2.84 -13.08 -16.37
C GLN A 13 -3.73 -11.91 -16.01
N THR A 14 -4.97 -12.19 -15.62
CA THR A 14 -5.96 -11.17 -15.25
C THR A 14 -6.82 -11.62 -14.08
N ASN A 15 -7.43 -10.66 -13.37
CA ASN A 15 -8.38 -10.90 -12.28
C ASN A 15 -7.83 -11.76 -11.13
N LEU A 16 -6.54 -11.61 -10.80
CA LEU A 16 -5.89 -12.33 -9.70
C LEU A 16 -6.13 -11.64 -8.35
N ALA A 17 -6.20 -12.42 -7.28
CA ALA A 17 -6.29 -11.88 -5.94
C ALA A 17 -4.92 -11.35 -5.45
N PHE A 18 -4.94 -10.41 -4.50
CA PHE A 18 -3.73 -9.80 -3.94
C PHE A 18 -2.73 -10.85 -3.40
N ARG A 19 -3.22 -11.84 -2.65
CA ARG A 19 -2.35 -12.88 -2.08
C ARG A 19 -1.62 -13.68 -3.16
N ASP A 20 -2.33 -14.01 -4.24
CA ASP A 20 -1.76 -14.80 -5.34
C ASP A 20 -0.63 -14.04 -6.02
N VAL A 21 -0.82 -12.75 -6.32
CA VAL A 21 0.19 -11.95 -7.00
C VAL A 21 1.42 -11.70 -6.13
N VAL A 22 1.26 -11.49 -4.82
CA VAL A 22 2.38 -11.32 -3.89
C VAL A 22 3.19 -12.61 -3.76
N MET A 23 2.53 -13.76 -3.68
CA MET A 23 3.21 -15.06 -3.57
C MET A 23 3.89 -15.46 -4.88
N GLN A 24 3.33 -15.07 -6.02
CA GLN A 24 3.89 -15.36 -7.34
C GLN A 24 5.09 -14.45 -7.68
N GLY A 25 5.06 -13.19 -7.24
CA GLY A 25 6.11 -12.20 -7.51
C GLY A 25 6.08 -11.66 -8.94
N LEU A 26 6.39 -12.50 -9.94
CA LEU A 26 6.38 -12.11 -11.36
C LEU A 26 5.32 -12.89 -12.15
N ALA A 27 4.63 -12.21 -13.06
CA ALA A 27 3.67 -12.87 -13.96
C ALA A 27 4.38 -13.88 -14.88
N HIS A 28 3.66 -14.91 -15.33
CA HIS A 28 4.24 -15.96 -16.20
C HIS A 28 4.75 -15.41 -17.54
N ASP A 29 4.13 -14.33 -18.02
CA ASP A 29 4.48 -13.60 -19.23
C ASP A 29 5.62 -12.59 -19.00
N ARG A 30 6.23 -12.63 -17.82
CA ARG A 30 7.28 -11.73 -17.34
C ARG A 30 6.84 -10.26 -17.24
N GLY A 31 5.53 -10.00 -17.21
CA GLY A 31 4.96 -8.71 -16.86
C GLY A 31 4.96 -8.47 -15.34
N LEU A 32 4.61 -7.24 -14.96
CA LEU A 32 4.40 -6.85 -13.57
C LEU A 32 2.91 -6.91 -13.25
N PHE A 33 2.56 -7.24 -12.01
CA PHE A 33 1.18 -7.15 -11.55
C PHE A 33 0.82 -5.71 -11.19
N VAL A 34 -0.32 -5.24 -11.70
CA VAL A 34 -0.92 -3.95 -11.38
C VAL A 34 -2.38 -4.16 -11.00
N PRO A 35 -2.95 -3.31 -10.13
CA PRO A 35 -4.37 -3.41 -9.80
C PRO A 35 -5.20 -3.07 -11.04
N ASP A 36 -6.29 -3.80 -11.25
CA ASP A 36 -7.20 -3.57 -12.38
C ASP A 36 -7.90 -2.21 -12.31
N ARG A 37 -8.01 -1.67 -11.09
CA ARG A 37 -8.51 -0.31 -10.82
C ARG A 37 -7.70 0.31 -9.70
N LEU A 38 -7.31 1.57 -9.90
CA LEU A 38 -6.71 2.37 -8.84
C LEU A 38 -7.81 2.77 -7.84
N PRO A 39 -7.58 2.58 -6.53
CA PRO A 39 -8.53 3.02 -5.52
C PRO A 39 -8.54 4.55 -5.43
N THR A 40 -9.72 5.10 -5.14
CA THR A 40 -9.89 6.54 -4.94
C THR A 40 -9.76 6.90 -3.45
N VAL A 41 -9.19 8.07 -3.20
CA VAL A 41 -9.19 8.73 -1.88
C VAL A 41 -10.02 10.01 -2.02
N SER A 42 -11.12 10.10 -1.29
CA SER A 42 -11.93 11.31 -1.25
C SER A 42 -11.22 12.43 -0.51
N THR A 43 -11.61 13.69 -0.75
CA THR A 43 -11.06 14.83 -0.01
C THR A 43 -11.26 14.69 1.49
N THR A 44 -12.43 14.21 1.93
CA THR A 44 -12.72 13.96 3.35
C THR A 44 -11.80 12.90 3.96
N GLU A 45 -11.56 11.80 3.26
CA GLU A 45 -10.58 10.79 3.71
C GLU A 45 -9.18 11.39 3.79
N LEU A 46 -8.75 12.10 2.75
CA LEU A 46 -7.42 12.71 2.68
C LEU A 46 -7.18 13.70 3.82
N GLU A 47 -8.17 14.55 4.14
CA GLU A 47 -8.08 15.48 5.26
C GLU A 47 -8.01 14.74 6.60
N SER A 48 -8.76 13.64 6.77
CA SER A 48 -8.69 12.83 7.99
C SER A 48 -7.32 12.15 8.17
N TRP A 49 -6.57 11.96 7.10
CA TRP A 49 -5.25 11.33 7.14
C TRP A 49 -4.11 12.27 7.56
N ARG A 50 -4.35 13.59 7.58
CA ARG A 50 -3.31 14.60 7.81
C ARG A 50 -2.64 14.50 9.19
N CYS A 51 -3.36 13.98 10.17
CA CYS A 51 -2.87 13.87 11.55
C CYS A 51 -2.37 12.46 11.92
N LEU A 52 -2.36 11.53 10.96
CA LEU A 52 -1.95 10.15 11.20
C LEU A 52 -0.42 10.04 11.29
N SER A 53 0.05 9.12 12.13
CA SER A 53 1.44 8.65 12.07
C SER A 53 1.72 7.94 10.74
N TYR A 54 3.00 7.77 10.38
CA TYR A 54 3.39 7.07 9.15
C TYR A 54 2.79 5.67 9.07
N ALA A 55 2.83 4.89 10.16
CA ALA A 55 2.30 3.55 10.20
C ALA A 55 0.77 3.52 10.00
N GLU A 56 0.04 4.44 10.64
CA GLU A 56 -1.41 4.56 10.47
C GLU A 56 -1.78 4.98 9.04
N LEU A 57 -1.04 5.94 8.46
CA LEU A 57 -1.24 6.34 7.07
C LEU A 57 -0.97 5.18 6.11
N ALA A 58 0.14 4.46 6.30
CA ALA A 58 0.50 3.31 5.49
C ALA A 58 -0.57 2.20 5.55
N VAL A 59 -1.13 1.91 6.73
CA VAL A 59 -2.26 0.98 6.87
C VAL A 59 -3.45 1.44 6.02
N ASN A 60 -3.86 2.71 6.14
CA ASN A 60 -5.01 3.24 5.42
C ASN A 60 -4.82 3.20 3.89
N VAL A 61 -3.60 3.52 3.41
CA VAL A 61 -3.26 3.46 1.98
C VAL A 61 -3.24 2.00 1.50
N ILE A 62 -2.52 1.11 2.18
CA ILE A 62 -2.37 -0.30 1.76
C ILE A 62 -3.73 -1.02 1.81
N ALA A 63 -4.57 -0.75 2.80
CA ALA A 63 -5.92 -1.33 2.91
C ALA A 63 -6.84 -0.99 1.72
N LYS A 64 -6.54 0.07 0.95
CA LYS A 64 -7.27 0.36 -0.30
C LYS A 64 -6.86 -0.55 -1.46
N PHE A 65 -5.69 -1.18 -1.39
CA PHE A 65 -5.17 -2.13 -2.38
C PHE A 65 -5.37 -3.58 -1.98
N VAL A 66 -5.64 -3.82 -0.69
CA VAL A 66 -5.76 -5.15 -0.09
C VAL A 66 -7.16 -5.29 0.50
N GLY A 67 -7.96 -6.20 -0.06
CA GLY A 67 -9.25 -6.54 0.53
C GLY A 67 -9.10 -7.17 1.92
N ASP A 68 -10.06 -6.92 2.82
CA ASP A 68 -10.08 -7.49 4.18
C ASP A 68 -10.18 -9.03 4.17
N ASP A 69 -10.72 -9.60 3.09
CA ASP A 69 -10.74 -11.03 2.78
C ASP A 69 -9.35 -11.59 2.43
N GLN A 70 -8.43 -10.74 1.97
CA GLN A 70 -7.06 -11.12 1.60
C GLN A 70 -6.11 -10.99 2.79
N VAL A 71 -6.18 -9.85 3.49
CA VAL A 71 -5.43 -9.59 4.71
C VAL A 71 -6.36 -8.83 5.67
N PRO A 72 -6.83 -9.47 6.75
CA PRO A 72 -7.67 -8.79 7.74
C PRO A 72 -6.99 -7.54 8.30
N LEU A 73 -7.75 -6.48 8.49
CA LEU A 73 -7.23 -5.19 8.95
C LEU A 73 -6.36 -5.26 10.23
N PRO A 74 -6.67 -6.07 11.26
CA PRO A 74 -5.79 -6.23 12.42
C PRO A 74 -4.42 -6.81 12.04
N ASN A 75 -4.38 -7.76 11.12
CA ASN A 75 -3.14 -8.39 10.66
C ASN A 75 -2.31 -7.41 9.83
N LEU A 76 -2.97 -6.63 8.96
CA LEU A 76 -2.30 -5.57 8.19
C LEU A 76 -1.68 -4.52 9.13
N ARG A 77 -2.41 -4.09 10.15
CA ARG A 77 -1.92 -3.16 11.18
C ARG A 77 -0.67 -3.70 11.88
N ASP A 78 -0.67 -4.96 12.29
CA ASP A 78 0.49 -5.59 12.93
C ASP A 78 1.71 -5.62 11.98
N ILE A 79 1.53 -6.06 10.73
CA ILE A 79 2.59 -6.13 9.73
C ILE A 79 3.22 -4.75 9.51
N VAL A 80 2.40 -3.73 9.28
CA VAL A 80 2.88 -2.36 9.02
C VAL A 80 3.57 -1.79 10.26
N THR A 81 2.98 -1.94 11.45
CA THR A 81 3.56 -1.43 12.70
C THR A 81 4.94 -2.02 12.94
N ARG A 82 5.12 -3.35 12.80
CA ARG A 82 6.42 -4.00 12.94
C ARG A 82 7.41 -3.56 11.87
N SER A 83 6.95 -3.35 10.64
CA SER A 83 7.80 -2.91 9.53
C SER A 83 8.31 -1.48 9.74
N CYS A 84 7.46 -0.57 10.21
CA CYS A 84 7.83 0.82 10.50
C CYS A 84 8.68 0.94 11.77
N ALA A 85 8.46 0.09 12.79
CA ALA A 85 9.25 0.11 14.03
C ALA A 85 10.74 -0.23 13.84
N ALA A 86 11.11 -0.83 12.70
CA ALA A 86 12.51 -1.12 12.37
C ALA A 86 13.32 0.12 11.97
N PHE A 87 12.67 1.28 11.75
CA PHE A 87 13.35 2.51 11.38
C PHE A 87 13.98 3.19 12.60
N ARG A 88 15.12 3.85 12.39
CA ARG A 88 15.85 4.58 13.43
C ARG A 88 15.17 5.88 13.84
N ASP A 89 14.35 6.44 12.95
CA ASP A 89 13.60 7.67 13.19
C ASP A 89 12.11 7.36 13.36
N ALA A 90 11.49 7.93 14.39
CA ALA A 90 10.07 7.74 14.69
C ALA A 90 9.13 8.30 13.60
N GLN A 91 9.59 9.25 12.80
CA GLN A 91 8.84 9.79 11.66
C GLN A 91 8.92 8.87 10.42
N VAL A 92 9.77 7.84 10.44
CA VAL A 92 10.08 6.89 9.35
C VAL A 92 10.75 7.57 8.13
N THR A 93 10.14 8.62 7.59
CA THR A 93 10.65 9.44 6.47
C THR A 93 10.56 10.93 6.82
N PRO A 94 11.45 11.47 7.68
CA PRO A 94 11.40 12.86 8.09
C PRO A 94 11.72 13.80 6.92
N LEU A 95 10.98 14.92 6.81
CA LEU A 95 11.31 15.99 5.85
C LEU A 95 12.31 16.96 6.47
N VAL A 96 13.50 17.05 5.89
CA VAL A 96 14.59 17.92 6.36
C VAL A 96 14.70 19.15 5.48
N HIS A 97 14.70 20.34 6.09
CA HIS A 97 14.89 21.59 5.36
C HIS A 97 16.37 21.91 5.15
N VAL A 98 16.81 21.98 3.89
CA VAL A 98 18.20 22.24 3.49
C VAL A 98 18.22 23.27 2.37
N GLY A 99 18.84 24.42 2.61
CA GLY A 99 19.07 25.43 1.58
C GLY A 99 17.82 25.96 0.86
N GLY A 100 16.67 26.04 1.55
CA GLY A 100 15.39 26.47 0.96
C GLY A 100 14.56 25.33 0.35
N HIS A 101 15.02 24.08 0.45
CA HIS A 101 14.35 22.90 -0.07
C HIS A 101 14.03 21.91 1.06
N TYR A 102 13.05 21.04 0.83
CA TYR A 102 12.76 19.91 1.72
C TYR A 102 13.26 18.61 1.07
N VAL A 103 13.95 17.78 1.85
CA VAL A 103 14.53 16.49 1.44
C VAL A 103 13.96 15.39 2.32
N LEU A 104 13.63 14.24 1.71
CA LEU A 104 13.24 13.00 2.38
C LEU A 104 14.46 12.12 2.66
#